data_AF-A0A667FIX1-F1
#
_entry.id   AF-A0A667FIX1-F1
#
_cell.length_a   1.000
_cell.length_b   1.000
_cell.length_c   1.000
_cell.angle_alpha   90.00
_cell.angle_beta   90.00
_cell.angle_gamma   90.00
#
_symmetry.space_group_name_H-M   'P 1'
#
loop_
_entity.id
_entity.type
_entity.pdbx_description
1 polymer ?
#
loop_
_entity_poly.entity_id
_entity_poly.type
_entity_poly.pdbx_seq_one_letter_code
_entity_poly.pdbx_strand_id
1 'polypeptide(L)'
;MSLRQRLAQLARRLQEPQKVARFQRLCGVEALPRRSAAPATDPREDEKAEAPLAGDARRREPQPGASAGPQPPGNDRNQCPAKPGGGGGGAPNGVRNGLATELGPASPPRVGALRRNSLTGEEGELAHVSNWPLYYLFCFGTELGNELFYILFFPFWIWNLDALVGRRLVVIWVLVMYLGQCTKDIIRWPRPASPPVVKLEVFYNSEYSMPSTHAMSGTAIPISMILLTYGRWQYPLLCGLILIPCWCSLVCLSRIYMGMHSILDIIAGFLYTILILAIFYPFVDLIDDFNQTHKYAPLIIIGLHLALGIFSFTLDTWSTSRGDTAEILGSGAGIACGSHVSHNVGLMLDPSLDILPLALPPITVTMFGKAILRILIGMVFVLIVRDIMKRITIPLACKIFSIPCDDIRKARQHMEVELPYRYITYGMVGFSITFLVPYLFFFIGIS
;
A
#
# COMPACT_ATOMS: atom_id res chain seq x y z
N MET A 1 -5.17 -25.02 36.73
CA MET A 1 -4.68 -24.09 35.68
C MET A 1 -5.29 -22.71 35.89
N SER A 2 -4.47 -21.67 36.09
CA SER A 2 -4.97 -20.30 36.28
C SER A 2 -5.51 -19.70 34.97
N LEU A 3 -6.38 -18.69 35.06
CA LEU A 3 -6.93 -17.99 33.88
C LEU A 3 -5.83 -17.49 32.95
N ARG A 4 -4.75 -16.92 33.52
CA ARG A 4 -3.56 -16.46 32.78
C ARG A 4 -2.89 -17.59 31.98
N GLN A 5 -2.76 -18.77 32.57
CA GLN A 5 -2.18 -19.93 31.88
C GLN A 5 -3.05 -20.40 30.71
N ARG A 6 -4.38 -20.39 30.88
CA ARG A 6 -5.32 -20.74 29.80
C ARG A 6 -5.25 -19.74 28.64
N LEU A 7 -5.21 -18.43 28.95
CA LEU A 7 -5.10 -17.38 27.93
C LEU A 7 -3.76 -17.45 27.19
N ALA A 8 -2.66 -17.64 27.90
CA ALA A 8 -1.34 -17.80 27.28
C ALA A 8 -1.27 -19.03 26.37
N GLN A 9 -1.87 -20.15 26.78
CA GLN A 9 -1.97 -21.33 25.92
C GLN A 9 -2.84 -21.10 24.69
N LEU A 10 -3.98 -20.42 24.84
CA LEU A 10 -4.84 -20.07 23.71
C LEU A 10 -4.10 -19.16 22.72
N ALA A 11 -3.41 -18.12 23.20
CA ALA A 11 -2.63 -17.22 22.38
C ALA A 11 -1.55 -17.97 21.58
N ARG A 12 -0.75 -18.83 22.24
CA ARG A 12 0.24 -19.67 21.56
C ARG A 12 -0.39 -20.53 20.48
N ARG A 13 -1.52 -21.18 20.78
CA ARG A 13 -2.26 -21.99 19.80
C ARG A 13 -2.73 -21.14 18.62
N LEU A 14 -3.25 -19.94 18.83
CA LEU A 14 -3.76 -19.08 17.75
C LEU A 14 -2.63 -18.49 16.88
N GLN A 15 -1.42 -18.42 17.43
CA GLN A 15 -0.23 -17.94 16.73
C GLN A 15 0.43 -18.99 15.84
N GLU A 16 0.17 -20.28 16.05
CA GLU A 16 0.81 -21.40 15.34
C GLU A 16 0.79 -21.24 13.80
N PRO A 17 1.95 -21.11 13.13
CA PRO A 17 2.03 -20.98 11.67
C PRO A 17 1.40 -22.16 10.93
N GLN A 18 1.35 -23.34 11.56
CA GLN A 18 0.69 -24.53 11.01
C GLN A 18 -0.81 -24.32 10.74
N LYS A 19 -1.48 -23.46 11.50
CA LYS A 19 -2.91 -23.16 11.27
C LYS A 19 -3.10 -22.31 10.03
N VAL A 20 -2.21 -21.34 9.81
CA VAL A 20 -2.19 -20.52 8.59
C VAL A 20 -1.92 -21.42 7.39
N ALA A 21 -0.88 -22.28 7.45
CA ALA A 21 -0.57 -23.22 6.38
C ALA A 21 -1.68 -24.26 6.14
N ARG A 22 -2.40 -24.69 7.18
CA ARG A 22 -3.58 -25.57 7.05
C ARG A 22 -4.74 -24.85 6.35
N PHE A 23 -4.98 -23.58 6.67
CA PHE A 23 -5.98 -22.76 6.00
C PHE A 23 -5.63 -22.53 4.53
N GLN A 24 -4.36 -22.23 4.22
CA GLN A 24 -3.86 -22.12 2.86
C GLN A 24 -4.10 -23.40 2.04
N ARG A 25 -3.75 -24.58 2.61
CA ARG A 25 -4.02 -25.88 1.98
C ARG A 25 -5.51 -26.13 1.75
N LEU A 26 -6.36 -25.82 2.74
CA LEU A 26 -7.82 -25.91 2.60
C LEU A 26 -8.33 -25.06 1.42
N CYS A 27 -7.71 -23.89 1.21
CA CYS A 27 -8.03 -22.99 0.11
C CYS A 27 -7.22 -23.26 -1.17
N GLY A 28 -6.51 -24.40 -1.26
CA GLY A 28 -5.82 -24.84 -2.46
C GLY A 28 -4.46 -24.17 -2.72
N VAL A 29 -3.77 -23.70 -1.68
CA VAL A 29 -2.41 -23.13 -1.78
C VAL A 29 -1.39 -24.09 -1.17
N GLU A 30 -0.39 -24.46 -1.95
CA GLU A 30 0.69 -25.35 -1.53
C GLU A 30 2.06 -24.80 -1.91
N ALA A 31 3.04 -24.96 -1.03
CA ALA A 31 4.43 -24.62 -1.32
C ALA A 31 4.98 -25.62 -2.35
N LEU A 32 5.62 -25.15 -3.43
CA LEU A 32 6.37 -26.06 -4.27
C LEU A 32 7.62 -26.56 -3.51
N PRO A 33 8.01 -27.83 -3.68
CA PRO A 33 9.32 -28.29 -3.25
C PRO A 33 10.36 -27.38 -3.91
N ARG A 34 11.22 -26.73 -3.10
CA ARG A 34 12.44 -26.13 -3.64
C ARG A 34 13.14 -27.25 -4.40
N ARG A 35 13.35 -27.09 -5.71
CA ARG A 35 14.34 -27.91 -6.42
C ARG A 35 15.60 -27.77 -5.59
N SER A 36 16.04 -28.88 -4.99
CA SER A 36 17.37 -28.99 -4.43
C SER A 36 18.31 -28.39 -5.47
N ALA A 37 19.14 -27.42 -5.05
CA ALA A 37 20.33 -27.11 -5.81
C ALA A 37 20.96 -28.47 -6.13
N ALA A 38 21.15 -28.78 -7.41
CA ALA A 38 21.89 -29.95 -7.81
C ALA A 38 23.19 -29.95 -6.99
N PRO A 39 23.58 -31.09 -6.39
CA PRO A 39 24.78 -31.12 -5.57
C PRO A 39 25.92 -30.53 -6.40
N ALA A 40 26.62 -29.55 -5.82
CA ALA A 40 27.83 -29.01 -6.40
C ALA A 40 28.71 -30.22 -6.78
N THR A 41 29.05 -30.31 -8.06
CA THR A 41 30.05 -31.25 -8.54
C THR A 41 31.32 -31.05 -7.71
N ASP A 42 31.71 -32.13 -7.03
CA ASP A 42 32.87 -32.22 -6.16
C ASP A 42 34.14 -31.80 -6.92
N PRO A 43 34.96 -30.85 -6.43
CA PRO A 43 36.19 -30.46 -7.08
C PRO A 43 37.31 -31.37 -6.62
N ARG A 44 37.36 -32.61 -7.13
CA ARG A 44 38.54 -33.49 -7.08
C ARG A 44 38.29 -34.71 -7.94
N GLU A 45 39.12 -34.84 -8.96
CA GLU A 45 39.47 -36.01 -9.78
C GLU A 45 39.37 -35.63 -11.25
N ASP A 46 40.50 -35.20 -11.81
CA ASP A 46 41.05 -35.74 -13.06
C ASP A 46 42.33 -34.97 -13.43
N GLU A 47 43.40 -35.30 -12.72
CA GLU A 47 44.77 -35.09 -13.19
C GLU A 47 45.35 -36.48 -13.47
N LYS A 48 45.26 -36.91 -14.74
CA LYS A 48 46.26 -37.71 -15.51
C LYS A 48 45.61 -38.48 -16.65
N ALA A 49 45.88 -38.05 -17.88
CA ALA A 49 46.29 -38.92 -18.99
C ALA A 49 46.71 -38.05 -20.19
N GLU A 50 48.02 -38.01 -20.46
CA GLU A 50 48.62 -37.43 -21.66
C GLU A 50 48.67 -38.44 -22.82
N ALA A 51 48.26 -37.94 -24.01
CA ALA A 51 48.86 -38.12 -25.34
C ALA A 51 48.82 -39.52 -26.02
N PRO A 52 49.07 -39.66 -27.35
CA PRO A 52 49.56 -38.65 -28.32
C PRO A 52 48.86 -38.67 -29.71
N LEU A 53 48.97 -37.56 -30.46
CA LEU A 53 48.93 -37.59 -31.94
C LEU A 53 49.91 -36.54 -32.51
N ALA A 54 50.77 -37.02 -33.41
CA ALA A 54 51.68 -36.28 -34.29
C ALA A 54 50.94 -35.15 -35.04
N GLY A 55 51.52 -34.02 -35.41
CA GLY A 55 52.88 -33.70 -35.79
C GLY A 55 52.80 -33.05 -37.16
N ASP A 56 52.97 -31.73 -37.25
CA ASP A 56 53.57 -31.13 -38.45
C ASP A 56 54.18 -29.76 -38.13
N ALA A 57 55.32 -29.53 -38.75
CA ALA A 57 56.23 -28.44 -38.51
C ALA A 57 55.86 -27.20 -39.35
N ARG A 58 56.15 -26.00 -38.84
CA ARG A 58 57.18 -25.12 -39.42
C ARG A 58 57.29 -23.76 -38.70
N ARG A 59 58.49 -23.59 -38.14
CA ARG A 59 59.42 -22.44 -38.25
C ARG A 59 59.07 -21.06 -37.66
N ARG A 60 59.95 -20.72 -36.68
CA ARG A 60 60.80 -19.51 -36.52
C ARG A 60 60.09 -18.18 -36.31
N GLU A 61 60.58 -17.25 -35.50
CA GLU A 61 61.44 -17.15 -34.32
C GLU A 61 61.15 -15.71 -33.79
N PRO A 62 61.44 -15.39 -32.53
CA PRO A 62 60.95 -14.17 -31.88
C PRO A 62 61.97 -13.02 -31.82
N GLN A 63 61.49 -11.87 -31.34
CA GLN A 63 62.20 -10.77 -30.65
C GLN A 63 62.81 -9.61 -31.49
N PRO A 64 63.24 -8.47 -30.87
CA PRO A 64 62.57 -7.63 -29.85
C PRO A 64 62.85 -6.10 -29.98
N GLY A 65 62.19 -5.28 -29.15
CA GLY A 65 62.69 -3.97 -28.67
C GLY A 65 62.51 -2.77 -29.63
N ALA A 66 62.50 -1.51 -29.20
CA ALA A 66 62.51 -0.89 -27.88
C ALA A 66 62.13 0.60 -28.05
N SER A 67 61.75 1.21 -26.92
CA SER A 67 62.03 2.60 -26.50
C SER A 67 61.33 3.83 -27.14
N ALA A 68 60.73 4.58 -26.21
CA ALA A 68 60.78 6.04 -26.00
C ALA A 68 59.63 6.91 -26.56
N GLY A 69 59.04 7.72 -25.66
CA GLY A 69 57.85 8.57 -25.84
C GLY A 69 58.09 9.87 -26.62
N PRO A 70 57.44 11.03 -26.36
CA PRO A 70 56.34 11.40 -25.44
C PRO A 70 55.09 11.98 -26.17
N GLN A 71 54.01 12.27 -25.41
CA GLN A 71 52.79 12.97 -25.90
C GLN A 71 53.06 14.40 -26.43
N PRO A 72 52.22 14.94 -27.34
CA PRO A 72 51.27 16.01 -26.94
C PRO A 72 49.92 16.00 -27.71
N PRO A 73 48.96 16.92 -27.41
CA PRO A 73 47.52 16.74 -27.60
C PRO A 73 46.97 17.32 -28.90
N GLY A 74 45.81 16.84 -29.34
CA GLY A 74 45.17 17.30 -30.57
C GLY A 74 43.71 16.88 -30.71
N ASN A 75 42.85 17.81 -30.34
CA ASN A 75 41.44 18.02 -30.69
C ASN A 75 41.03 17.51 -32.09
N ASP A 76 39.91 16.78 -32.22
CA ASP A 76 38.72 17.17 -33.01
C ASP A 76 37.77 16.01 -33.36
N ARG A 77 36.49 16.29 -33.09
CA ARG A 77 35.31 16.03 -33.94
C ARG A 77 34.85 14.59 -34.27
N ASN A 78 33.57 14.41 -33.94
CA ASN A 78 32.50 13.80 -34.75
C ASN A 78 32.47 12.27 -34.86
N GLN A 79 31.51 11.63 -34.17
CA GLN A 79 30.27 11.17 -34.82
C GLN A 79 29.38 10.39 -33.84
N CYS A 80 28.22 10.96 -33.53
CA CYS A 80 27.02 10.18 -33.19
C CYS A 80 26.55 9.41 -34.44
N PRO A 81 25.80 8.32 -34.24
CA PRO A 81 24.55 8.19 -34.96
C PRO A 81 23.38 8.14 -33.99
N ALA A 82 22.48 9.11 -34.18
CA ALA A 82 21.15 9.12 -33.61
C ALA A 82 20.29 8.00 -34.22
N LYS A 83 19.42 7.39 -33.40
CA LYS A 83 18.12 6.83 -33.80
C LYS A 83 17.17 6.77 -32.58
N PRO A 84 15.85 6.74 -32.78
CA PRO A 84 14.96 7.75 -32.23
C PRO A 84 13.90 7.19 -31.25
N GLY A 85 13.36 8.09 -30.43
CA GLY A 85 11.93 8.12 -30.07
C GLY A 85 11.36 6.96 -29.25
N GLY A 86 10.99 7.25 -28.00
CA GLY A 86 10.06 6.41 -27.24
C GLY A 86 9.79 7.00 -25.86
N GLY A 87 8.70 7.77 -25.74
CA GLY A 87 8.26 8.39 -24.50
C GLY A 87 8.10 7.38 -23.36
N GLY A 88 8.90 7.53 -22.32
CA GLY A 88 8.79 6.76 -21.10
C GLY A 88 7.75 7.36 -20.17
N GLY A 89 6.50 6.90 -20.29
CA GLY A 89 5.44 7.18 -19.33
C GLY A 89 5.85 6.73 -17.94
N GLY A 90 5.82 7.66 -16.98
CA GLY A 90 5.96 7.37 -15.56
C GLY A 90 4.75 6.59 -15.07
N ALA A 91 4.88 5.28 -14.96
CA ALA A 91 3.90 4.45 -14.28
C ALA A 91 3.93 4.75 -12.76
N PRO A 92 2.79 4.98 -12.11
CA PRO A 92 2.74 5.09 -10.66
C PRO A 92 3.02 3.71 -10.07
N ASN A 93 4.02 3.62 -9.18
CA ASN A 93 4.35 2.46 -8.33
C ASN A 93 4.00 1.09 -8.96
N GLY A 94 4.80 0.68 -9.96
CA GLY A 94 4.53 -0.48 -10.79
C GLY A 94 4.49 -1.80 -10.01
N VAL A 95 3.28 -2.26 -9.72
CA VAL A 95 2.93 -3.69 -9.68
C VAL A 95 3.16 -4.23 -11.08
N ARG A 96 4.25 -4.97 -11.28
CA ARG A 96 4.48 -5.69 -12.54
C ARG A 96 3.71 -7.00 -12.47
N ASN A 97 2.50 -7.04 -13.02
CA ASN A 97 1.82 -8.30 -13.31
C ASN A 97 2.65 -9.03 -14.37
N GLY A 98 3.36 -10.08 -13.96
CA GLY A 98 4.00 -11.00 -14.89
C GLY A 98 2.92 -11.72 -15.68
N LEU A 99 2.83 -11.42 -16.97
CA LEU A 99 1.99 -12.16 -17.92
C LEU A 99 2.46 -13.63 -17.93
N ALA A 100 1.50 -14.55 -17.91
CA ALA A 100 1.75 -15.99 -17.99
C ALA A 100 2.72 -16.31 -19.13
N THR A 101 3.81 -17.01 -18.82
CA THR A 101 4.65 -17.63 -19.85
C THR A 101 3.81 -18.73 -20.50
N GLU A 102 3.53 -18.61 -21.80
CA GLU A 102 2.88 -19.69 -22.56
C GLU A 102 3.70 -20.98 -22.44
N LEU A 103 3.02 -22.08 -22.12
CA LEU A 103 3.59 -23.41 -22.01
C LEU A 103 2.85 -24.36 -22.94
N GLY A 104 3.62 -25.25 -23.58
CA GLY A 104 3.14 -26.39 -24.36
C GLY A 104 2.22 -27.33 -23.56
N PRO A 105 1.61 -28.30 -24.25
CA PRO A 105 0.42 -28.99 -23.75
C PRO A 105 0.78 -29.93 -22.59
N ALA A 106 -0.02 -29.85 -21.51
CA ALA A 106 -0.04 -30.73 -20.31
C ALA A 106 0.73 -30.28 -19.04
N SER A 107 0.76 -28.98 -18.72
CA SER A 107 1.10 -28.51 -17.36
C SER A 107 -0.11 -27.88 -16.65
N PRO A 108 -0.42 -28.23 -15.38
CA PRO A 108 -1.42 -27.47 -14.61
C PRO A 108 -0.97 -26.01 -14.46
N PRO A 109 -1.90 -25.03 -14.44
CA PRO A 109 -1.54 -23.61 -14.43
C PRO A 109 -0.78 -23.26 -13.15
N ARG A 110 0.48 -22.85 -13.29
CA ARG A 110 1.37 -22.44 -12.19
C ARG A 110 1.25 -20.94 -11.98
N VAL A 111 0.93 -20.51 -10.76
CA VAL A 111 1.05 -19.09 -10.38
C VAL A 111 2.49 -18.84 -9.94
N GLY A 112 3.34 -18.52 -10.91
CA GLY A 112 4.65 -17.94 -10.64
C GLY A 112 4.51 -16.50 -10.18
N ALA A 113 4.00 -16.26 -8.98
CA ALA A 113 4.03 -14.93 -8.37
C ALA A 113 5.45 -14.64 -7.87
N LEU A 114 6.39 -14.41 -8.80
CA LEU A 114 7.65 -13.72 -8.52
C LEU A 114 7.32 -12.23 -8.26
N ARG A 115 6.53 -11.95 -7.21
CA ARG A 115 6.25 -10.58 -6.77
C ARG A 115 7.53 -10.10 -6.08
N ARG A 116 8.23 -9.16 -6.72
CA ARG A 116 9.44 -8.54 -6.17
C ARG A 116 9.05 -7.29 -5.39
N ASN A 117 9.49 -7.17 -4.15
CA ASN A 117 9.35 -5.94 -3.38
C ASN A 117 10.25 -4.86 -4.00
N SER A 118 9.68 -3.73 -4.42
CA SER A 118 10.42 -2.65 -5.08
C SER A 118 11.31 -1.84 -4.13
N LEU A 119 11.03 -1.90 -2.83
CA LEU A 119 11.78 -1.21 -1.77
C LEU A 119 12.90 -2.09 -1.21
N THR A 120 12.61 -3.35 -0.88
CA THR A 120 13.57 -4.27 -0.24
C THR A 120 14.25 -5.23 -1.21
N GLY A 121 13.71 -5.40 -2.41
CA GLY A 121 14.24 -6.32 -3.42
C GLY A 121 13.87 -7.79 -3.21
N GLU A 122 13.16 -8.14 -2.13
CA GLU A 122 12.76 -9.52 -1.81
C GLU A 122 11.88 -10.16 -2.91
N GLU A 123 12.14 -11.41 -3.25
CA GLU A 123 11.36 -12.20 -4.22
C GLU A 123 10.43 -13.18 -3.50
N GLY A 124 9.18 -13.28 -3.97
CA GLY A 124 8.17 -14.18 -3.42
C GLY A 124 8.46 -15.66 -3.68
N GLU A 125 7.91 -16.53 -2.82
CA GLU A 125 8.04 -17.98 -2.98
C GLU A 125 7.11 -18.52 -4.07
N LEU A 126 7.61 -19.47 -4.87
CA LEU A 126 6.82 -20.17 -5.89
C LEU A 126 5.75 -21.03 -5.21
N ALA A 127 4.49 -20.67 -5.43
CA ALA A 127 3.32 -21.34 -4.87
C ALA A 127 2.51 -22.04 -5.97
N HIS A 128 1.98 -23.22 -5.66
CA HIS A 128 0.96 -23.86 -6.47
C HIS A 128 -0.42 -23.47 -5.93
N VAL A 129 -1.29 -22.97 -6.82
CA VAL A 129 -2.66 -22.57 -6.49
C VAL A 129 -3.62 -23.41 -7.32
N SER A 130 -4.42 -24.26 -6.66
CA SER A 130 -5.41 -25.11 -7.29
C SER A 130 -6.80 -24.46 -7.34
N ASN A 131 -7.18 -23.65 -6.34
CA ASN A 131 -8.49 -22.99 -6.27
C ASN A 131 -8.43 -21.51 -6.66
N TRP A 132 -8.62 -21.25 -7.95
CA TRP A 132 -8.56 -19.90 -8.53
C TRP A 132 -9.68 -18.95 -8.09
N PRO A 133 -10.96 -19.37 -7.97
CA PRO A 133 -12.01 -18.49 -7.45
C PRO A 133 -11.69 -17.93 -6.06
N LEU A 134 -11.19 -18.78 -5.15
CA LEU A 134 -10.78 -18.34 -3.81
C LEU A 134 -9.55 -17.43 -3.87
N TYR A 135 -8.59 -17.74 -4.75
CA TYR A 135 -7.42 -16.89 -4.96
C TYR A 135 -7.83 -15.46 -5.33
N TYR A 136 -8.70 -15.29 -6.33
CA TYR A 136 -9.16 -13.96 -6.74
C TYR A 136 -10.01 -13.28 -5.66
N LEU A 137 -10.87 -14.04 -4.96
CA LEU A 137 -11.67 -13.51 -3.85
C LEU A 137 -10.77 -12.95 -2.73
N PHE A 138 -9.74 -13.68 -2.32
CA PHE A 138 -8.82 -13.22 -1.29
C PHE A 138 -7.85 -12.16 -1.77
N CYS A 139 -7.44 -12.16 -3.05
CA CYS A 139 -6.73 -11.02 -3.64
C CYS A 139 -7.57 -9.75 -3.50
N PHE A 140 -8.84 -9.81 -3.93
CA PHE A 140 -9.78 -8.70 -3.79
C PHE A 140 -9.95 -8.28 -2.33
N GLY A 141 -10.16 -9.23 -1.40
CA GLY A 141 -10.27 -8.94 0.02
C GLY A 141 -9.04 -8.25 0.62
N THR A 142 -7.84 -8.55 0.11
CA THR A 142 -6.60 -7.88 0.50
C THR A 142 -6.51 -6.47 -0.06
N GLU A 143 -6.94 -6.25 -1.30
CA GLU A 143 -6.95 -4.92 -1.92
C GLU A 143 -7.86 -3.93 -1.17
N LEU A 144 -8.92 -4.39 -0.50
CA LEU A 144 -9.77 -3.57 0.37
C LEU A 144 -9.04 -2.98 1.60
N GLY A 145 -7.80 -3.39 1.88
CA GLY A 145 -6.92 -2.81 2.90
C GLY A 145 -5.68 -2.11 2.34
N ASN A 146 -5.60 -1.90 1.02
CA ASN A 146 -4.45 -1.28 0.36
C ASN A 146 -4.73 0.17 -0.08
N GLU A 147 -3.65 0.90 -0.40
CA GLU A 147 -3.67 2.30 -0.86
C GLU A 147 -4.69 2.54 -1.99
N LEU A 148 -4.74 1.64 -2.97
CA LEU A 148 -5.61 1.78 -4.14
C LEU A 148 -7.10 1.83 -3.74
N PHE A 149 -7.51 1.00 -2.78
CA PHE A 149 -8.88 1.02 -2.29
C PHE A 149 -9.19 2.36 -1.63
N TYR A 150 -8.32 2.88 -0.74
CA TYR A 150 -8.56 4.16 -0.06
C TYR A 150 -8.64 5.34 -1.02
N ILE A 151 -7.75 5.38 -2.03
CA ILE A 151 -7.72 6.41 -3.06
C ILE A 151 -9.00 6.41 -3.93
N LEU A 152 -9.69 5.28 -4.07
CA LEU A 152 -10.95 5.22 -4.82
C LEU A 152 -12.17 5.40 -3.92
N PHE A 153 -12.15 4.77 -2.74
CA PHE A 153 -13.29 4.70 -1.83
C PHE A 153 -13.62 6.05 -1.21
N PHE A 154 -12.66 6.74 -0.58
CA PHE A 154 -12.96 8.01 0.09
C PHE A 154 -13.43 9.10 -0.88
N PRO A 155 -12.77 9.30 -2.05
CA PRO A 155 -13.28 10.25 -3.03
C PRO A 155 -14.65 9.85 -3.59
N PHE A 156 -14.92 8.55 -3.79
CA PHE A 156 -16.24 8.10 -4.20
C PHE A 156 -17.33 8.51 -3.20
N TRP A 157 -17.07 8.32 -1.90
CA TRP A 157 -17.97 8.79 -0.86
C TRP A 157 -18.18 10.30 -0.90
N ILE A 158 -17.09 11.07 -0.99
CA ILE A 158 -17.12 12.54 -0.93
C ILE A 158 -17.80 13.15 -2.17
N TRP A 159 -17.55 12.60 -3.36
CA TRP A 159 -18.02 13.19 -4.63
C TRP A 159 -19.40 12.71 -5.09
N ASN A 160 -19.85 11.53 -4.63
CA ASN A 160 -21.04 10.89 -5.20
C ASN A 160 -22.11 10.52 -4.18
N LEU A 161 -21.75 10.33 -2.90
CA LEU A 161 -22.68 9.84 -1.89
C LEU A 161 -22.99 10.91 -0.86
N ASP A 162 -22.05 11.18 0.04
CA ASP A 162 -22.27 12.02 1.20
C ASP A 162 -20.93 12.49 1.75
N ALA A 163 -20.64 13.78 1.54
CA ALA A 163 -19.38 14.38 1.94
C ALA A 163 -19.15 14.36 3.46
N LEU A 164 -20.21 14.55 4.26
CA LEU A 164 -20.15 14.45 5.72
C LEU A 164 -19.67 13.07 6.15
N VAL A 165 -20.31 12.02 5.63
CA VAL A 165 -19.95 10.64 5.94
C VAL A 165 -18.53 10.35 5.45
N GLY A 166 -18.18 10.80 4.26
CA GLY A 166 -16.83 10.64 3.69
C GLY A 166 -15.73 11.24 4.58
N ARG A 167 -15.89 12.49 5.03
CA ARG A 167 -14.92 13.15 5.92
C ARG A 167 -14.80 12.46 7.28
N ARG A 168 -15.93 12.10 7.89
CA ARG A 168 -15.96 11.40 9.19
C ARG A 168 -15.37 9.98 9.09
N LEU A 169 -15.59 9.28 7.98
CA LEU A 169 -14.94 7.99 7.71
C LEU A 169 -13.41 8.13 7.64
N VAL A 170 -12.90 9.20 7.01
CA VAL A 170 -11.46 9.47 6.95
C VAL A 170 -10.89 9.74 8.34
N VAL A 171 -11.57 10.52 9.20
CA VAL A 171 -11.14 10.76 10.59
C VAL A 171 -10.95 9.44 11.34
N ILE A 172 -11.94 8.54 11.25
CA ILE A 172 -11.87 7.23 11.89
C ILE A 172 -10.76 6.37 11.29
N TRP A 173 -10.62 6.36 9.97
CA TRP A 173 -9.58 5.62 9.27
C TRP A 173 -8.17 6.07 9.67
N VAL A 174 -7.91 7.38 9.68
CA VAL A 174 -6.61 7.94 10.11
C VAL A 174 -6.28 7.49 11.51
N LEU A 175 -7.24 7.62 12.44
CA LEU A 175 -7.05 7.23 13.84
C LEU A 175 -6.74 5.74 13.99
N VAL A 176 -7.56 4.87 13.37
CA VAL A 176 -7.41 3.41 13.44
C VAL A 176 -6.08 2.97 12.84
N MET A 177 -5.73 3.51 11.68
CA MET A 177 -4.48 3.16 11.00
C MET A 177 -3.26 3.68 11.74
N TYR A 178 -3.27 4.92 12.21
CA TYR A 178 -2.18 5.50 13.00
C TYR A 178 -1.94 4.71 14.29
N LEU A 179 -2.98 4.47 15.09
CA LEU A 179 -2.87 3.69 16.32
C LEU A 179 -2.43 2.24 16.04
N GLY A 180 -2.90 1.65 14.95
CA GLY A 180 -2.47 0.32 14.50
C GLY A 180 -0.98 0.26 14.18
N GLN A 181 -0.46 1.22 13.41
CA GLN A 181 0.97 1.28 13.06
C GLN A 181 1.82 1.55 14.31
N CYS A 182 1.47 2.53 15.15
CA CYS A 182 2.18 2.76 16.41
C CYS A 182 2.20 1.52 17.31
N THR A 183 1.08 0.80 17.40
CA THR A 183 0.99 -0.42 18.22
C THR A 183 1.88 -1.53 17.67
N LYS A 184 1.98 -1.68 16.33
CA LYS A 184 2.93 -2.62 15.72
C LYS A 184 4.38 -2.32 16.13
N ASP A 185 4.77 -1.05 16.11
CA ASP A 185 6.13 -0.62 16.45
C ASP A 185 6.44 -0.76 17.96
N ILE A 186 5.41 -0.74 18.81
CA ILE A 186 5.52 -1.02 20.26
C ILE A 186 5.61 -2.52 20.54
N ILE A 187 4.73 -3.33 19.93
CA ILE A 187 4.65 -4.77 20.23
C ILE A 187 5.78 -5.54 19.52
N ARG A 188 6.17 -5.11 18.33
CA ARG A 188 7.24 -5.70 17.49
C ARG A 188 7.07 -7.19 17.23
N TRP A 189 5.82 -7.62 17.06
CA TRP A 189 5.49 -9.03 16.91
C TRP A 189 5.93 -9.59 15.55
N PRO A 190 6.63 -10.73 15.48
CA PRO A 190 7.08 -11.29 14.21
C PRO A 190 5.94 -11.87 13.38
N ARG A 191 6.11 -11.84 12.06
CA ARG A 191 5.20 -12.47 11.08
C ARG A 191 5.22 -14.00 11.22
N PRO A 192 4.17 -14.72 10.77
CA PRO A 192 4.21 -16.18 10.71
C PRO A 192 5.39 -16.68 9.89
N ALA A 193 6.12 -17.67 10.40
CA ALA A 193 7.31 -18.22 9.76
C ALA A 193 6.98 -18.91 8.42
N SER A 194 7.81 -18.65 7.41
CA SER A 194 7.89 -19.46 6.18
C SER A 194 9.24 -20.19 6.15
N PRO A 195 9.26 -21.54 5.99
CA PRO A 195 8.13 -22.48 5.99
C PRO A 195 7.48 -22.66 7.38
N PRO A 196 6.25 -23.19 7.52
CA PRO A 196 5.42 -23.86 6.49
C PRO A 196 4.42 -22.95 5.77
N VAL A 197 4.32 -21.67 6.13
CA VAL A 197 3.37 -20.71 5.53
C VAL A 197 3.89 -20.20 4.20
N VAL A 198 3.07 -20.18 3.17
CA VAL A 198 3.45 -19.60 1.87
C VAL A 198 3.19 -18.09 1.88
N LYS A 199 4.21 -17.27 1.59
CA LYS A 199 4.04 -15.81 1.50
C LYS A 199 3.62 -15.41 0.08
N LEU A 200 2.33 -15.19 -0.13
CA LEU A 200 1.79 -14.74 -1.43
C LEU A 200 1.96 -13.23 -1.64
N GLU A 201 2.19 -12.48 -0.55
CA GLU A 201 2.46 -11.04 -0.57
C GLU A 201 3.81 -10.76 0.09
N VAL A 202 4.69 -10.05 -0.60
CA VAL A 202 6.08 -9.82 -0.15
C VAL A 202 6.31 -8.39 0.33
N PHE A 203 5.41 -7.46 -0.04
CA PHE A 203 5.61 -6.04 0.23
C PHE A 203 5.71 -5.72 1.73
N TYR A 204 4.90 -6.38 2.56
CA TYR A 204 4.83 -6.12 4.00
C TYR A 204 5.63 -7.12 4.86
N ASN A 205 6.53 -7.90 4.25
CA ASN A 205 7.27 -8.95 4.96
C ASN A 205 8.25 -8.37 5.99
N SER A 206 8.75 -7.15 5.75
CA SER A 206 9.62 -6.39 6.65
C SER A 206 8.87 -5.69 7.80
N GLU A 207 7.53 -5.77 7.87
CA GLU A 207 6.74 -5.14 8.93
C GLU A 207 6.34 -6.12 10.02
N TYR A 208 6.16 -5.58 11.23
CA TYR A 208 5.56 -6.32 12.35
C TYR A 208 4.12 -6.77 12.06
N SER A 209 3.76 -7.90 12.66
CA SER A 209 2.51 -8.62 12.36
C SER A 209 1.32 -8.12 13.17
N MET A 210 1.51 -7.78 14.44
CA MET A 210 0.41 -7.58 15.40
C MET A 210 0.31 -6.10 15.81
N PRO A 211 -0.88 -5.49 15.77
CA PRO A 211 -2.13 -5.98 15.20
C PRO A 211 -2.16 -5.95 13.67
N SER A 212 -3.06 -6.72 13.05
CA SER A 212 -3.29 -6.63 11.60
C SER A 212 -4.02 -5.35 11.22
N THR A 213 -3.31 -4.39 10.61
CA THR A 213 -3.88 -3.11 10.15
C THR A 213 -4.94 -3.29 9.06
N HIS A 214 -4.79 -4.27 8.16
CA HIS A 214 -5.85 -4.63 7.19
C HIS A 214 -7.10 -5.14 7.89
N ALA A 215 -6.97 -6.00 8.91
CA ALA A 215 -8.12 -6.44 9.70
C ALA A 215 -8.74 -5.27 10.46
N MET A 216 -7.91 -4.34 10.95
CA MET A 216 -8.39 -3.14 11.63
C MET A 216 -9.21 -2.25 10.70
N SER A 217 -8.69 -1.86 9.54
CA SER A 217 -9.45 -1.06 8.56
C SER A 217 -10.67 -1.81 8.01
N GLY A 218 -10.52 -3.11 7.75
CA GLY A 218 -11.61 -3.98 7.29
C GLY A 218 -12.72 -4.21 8.32
N THR A 219 -12.47 -3.88 9.58
CA THR A 219 -13.47 -3.82 10.65
C THR A 219 -14.02 -2.39 10.80
N ALA A 220 -13.13 -1.39 10.85
CA ALA A 220 -13.49 0.00 11.13
C ALA A 220 -14.39 0.59 10.06
N ILE A 221 -14.03 0.44 8.78
CA ILE A 221 -14.72 1.07 7.66
C ILE A 221 -16.19 0.61 7.57
N PRO A 222 -16.51 -0.70 7.45
CA PRO A 222 -17.91 -1.11 7.30
C PRO A 222 -18.74 -0.81 8.55
N ILE A 223 -18.19 -0.94 9.77
CA ILE A 223 -18.92 -0.59 11.00
C ILE A 223 -19.22 0.91 11.01
N SER A 224 -18.20 1.75 10.80
CA SER A 224 -18.35 3.21 10.84
C SER A 224 -19.27 3.72 9.75
N MET A 225 -19.22 3.10 8.56
CA MET A 225 -20.11 3.43 7.46
C MET A 225 -21.56 3.26 7.89
N ILE A 226 -21.92 2.10 8.44
CA ILE A 226 -23.28 1.85 8.93
C ILE A 226 -23.65 2.76 10.10
N LEU A 227 -22.74 3.00 11.05
CA LEU A 227 -23.00 3.90 12.18
C LEU A 227 -23.28 5.35 11.74
N LEU A 228 -22.56 5.83 10.72
CA LEU A 228 -22.69 7.20 10.20
C LEU A 228 -23.87 7.36 9.23
N THR A 229 -24.28 6.30 8.52
CA THR A 229 -25.38 6.38 7.55
C THR A 229 -26.72 5.93 8.10
N TYR A 230 -26.77 5.10 9.13
CA TYR A 230 -28.04 4.62 9.68
C TYR A 230 -28.78 5.74 10.41
N GLY A 231 -30.05 5.97 10.03
CA GLY A 231 -30.83 7.12 10.50
C GLY A 231 -30.57 8.42 9.73
N ARG A 232 -29.47 8.50 8.97
CA ARG A 232 -29.20 9.59 8.01
C ARG A 232 -29.74 9.27 6.63
N TRP A 233 -29.62 8.03 6.18
CA TRP A 233 -30.16 7.52 4.93
C TRP A 233 -31.24 6.47 5.19
N GLN A 234 -32.27 6.44 4.34
CA GLN A 234 -33.35 5.47 4.43
C GLN A 234 -32.95 4.15 3.76
N TYR A 235 -32.50 3.18 4.56
CA TYR A 235 -32.27 1.80 4.13
C TYR A 235 -32.46 0.82 5.30
N PRO A 236 -32.78 -0.47 5.06
CA PRO A 236 -33.03 -1.41 6.14
C PRO A 236 -31.74 -1.76 6.88
N LEU A 237 -31.81 -1.85 8.22
CA LEU A 237 -30.68 -2.26 9.07
C LEU A 237 -30.06 -3.60 8.64
N LEU A 238 -30.86 -4.48 8.06
CA LEU A 238 -30.44 -5.77 7.51
C LEU A 238 -29.27 -5.64 6.52
N CYS A 239 -29.23 -4.57 5.70
CA CYS A 239 -28.10 -4.32 4.80
C CYS A 239 -26.78 -4.19 5.57
N GLY A 240 -26.79 -3.47 6.70
CA GLY A 240 -25.63 -3.34 7.56
C GLY A 240 -25.26 -4.66 8.27
N LEU A 241 -26.26 -5.39 8.75
CA LEU A 241 -26.06 -6.69 9.41
C LEU A 241 -25.48 -7.76 8.47
N ILE A 242 -25.66 -7.63 7.16
CA ILE A 242 -25.03 -8.50 6.15
C ILE A 242 -23.66 -7.94 5.75
N LEU A 243 -23.58 -6.65 5.44
CA LEU A 243 -22.38 -6.03 4.90
C LEU A 243 -21.19 -6.10 5.87
N ILE A 244 -21.40 -5.77 7.14
CA ILE A 244 -20.35 -5.74 8.15
C ILE A 244 -19.65 -7.11 8.27
N PRO A 245 -20.35 -8.22 8.58
CA PRO A 245 -19.69 -9.51 8.70
C PRO A 245 -19.10 -10.00 7.39
N CYS A 246 -19.74 -9.76 6.23
CA CYS A 246 -19.21 -10.15 4.94
C CYS A 246 -17.89 -9.44 4.62
N TRP A 247 -17.86 -8.10 4.74
CA TRP A 247 -16.66 -7.31 4.50
C TRP A 247 -15.55 -7.68 5.48
N CYS A 248 -15.86 -7.66 6.78
CA CYS A 248 -14.88 -7.93 7.83
C CYS A 248 -14.28 -9.32 7.68
N SER A 249 -15.10 -10.35 7.45
CA SER A 249 -14.63 -11.73 7.27
C SER A 249 -13.79 -11.86 6.01
N LEU A 250 -14.20 -11.25 4.89
CA LEU A 250 -13.45 -11.29 3.64
C LEU A 250 -12.04 -10.73 3.80
N VAL A 251 -11.90 -9.54 4.40
CA VAL A 251 -10.60 -8.91 4.63
C VAL A 251 -9.77 -9.73 5.62
N CYS A 252 -10.35 -10.15 6.75
CA CYS A 252 -9.65 -10.92 7.78
C CYS A 252 -9.11 -12.26 7.25
N LEU A 253 -9.95 -13.02 6.55
CA LEU A 253 -9.56 -14.30 5.97
C LEU A 253 -8.53 -14.13 4.85
N SER A 254 -8.61 -13.05 4.06
CA SER A 254 -7.59 -12.76 3.04
C SER A 254 -6.19 -12.63 3.61
N ARG A 255 -6.03 -12.05 4.80
CA ARG A 255 -4.71 -11.85 5.43
C ARG A 255 -4.09 -13.15 5.93
N ILE A 256 -4.92 -14.10 6.34
CA ILE A 256 -4.49 -15.47 6.66
C ILE A 256 -4.13 -16.20 5.36
N TYR A 257 -4.96 -16.07 4.31
CA TYR A 257 -4.72 -16.68 3.00
C TYR A 257 -3.40 -16.23 2.38
N MET A 258 -3.09 -14.92 2.44
CA MET A 258 -1.84 -14.36 1.92
C MET A 258 -0.60 -14.76 2.73
N GLY A 259 -0.78 -15.41 3.88
CA GLY A 259 0.31 -15.85 4.75
C GLY A 259 0.92 -14.73 5.59
N MET A 260 0.29 -13.55 5.65
CA MET A 260 0.86 -12.37 6.28
C MET A 260 0.59 -12.28 7.77
N HIS A 261 -0.50 -12.86 8.25
CA HIS A 261 -0.91 -12.75 9.65
C HIS A 261 -1.34 -14.09 10.23
N SER A 262 -1.08 -14.27 11.53
CA SER A 262 -1.64 -15.37 12.32
C SER A 262 -3.10 -15.07 12.71
N ILE A 263 -3.83 -16.09 13.18
CA ILE A 263 -5.21 -15.91 13.65
C ILE A 263 -5.25 -14.94 14.85
N LEU A 264 -4.22 -14.98 15.70
CA LEU A 264 -4.09 -14.07 16.84
C LEU A 264 -3.99 -12.61 16.40
N ASP A 265 -3.20 -12.32 15.36
CA ASP A 265 -3.00 -10.96 14.85
C ASP A 265 -4.33 -10.35 14.32
N ILE A 266 -5.16 -11.20 13.71
CA ILE A 266 -6.49 -10.84 13.19
C ILE A 266 -7.46 -10.55 14.34
N ILE A 267 -7.55 -11.45 15.33
CA ILE A 267 -8.41 -11.26 16.50
C ILE A 267 -8.02 -9.99 17.25
N ALA A 268 -6.71 -9.76 17.44
CA ALA A 268 -6.21 -8.56 18.09
C ALA A 268 -6.56 -7.29 17.31
N GLY A 269 -6.37 -7.28 15.98
CA GLY A 269 -6.76 -6.14 15.15
C GLY A 269 -8.26 -5.85 15.20
N PHE A 270 -9.09 -6.90 15.12
CA PHE A 270 -10.55 -6.76 15.24
C PHE A 270 -10.96 -6.16 16.59
N LEU A 271 -10.54 -6.79 17.70
CA LEU A 271 -10.90 -6.33 19.05
C LEU A 271 -10.35 -4.93 19.36
N TYR A 272 -9.12 -4.64 18.90
CA TYR A 272 -8.53 -3.32 19.09
C TYR A 272 -9.29 -2.25 18.33
N THR A 273 -9.79 -2.56 17.12
CA THR A 273 -10.64 -1.63 16.36
C THR A 273 -11.95 -1.36 17.08
N ILE A 274 -12.61 -2.39 17.63
CA ILE A 274 -13.82 -2.19 18.43
C ILE A 274 -13.55 -1.28 19.64
N LEU A 275 -12.39 -1.45 20.30
CA LEU A 275 -11.98 -0.57 21.40
C LEU A 275 -11.76 0.87 20.94
N ILE A 276 -11.05 1.08 19.82
CA ILE A 276 -10.82 2.41 19.25
C ILE A 276 -12.15 3.07 18.90
N LEU A 277 -13.07 2.36 18.22
CA LEU A 277 -14.38 2.89 17.88
C LEU A 277 -15.19 3.23 19.13
N ALA A 278 -15.22 2.35 20.14
CA ALA A 278 -15.94 2.61 21.38
C ALA A 278 -15.47 3.88 22.11
N ILE A 279 -14.17 4.17 22.05
CA ILE A 279 -13.59 5.36 22.68
C ILE A 279 -13.77 6.60 21.80
N PHE A 280 -13.45 6.51 20.51
CA PHE A 280 -13.26 7.69 19.67
C PHE A 280 -14.44 8.05 18.78
N TYR A 281 -15.33 7.09 18.45
CA TYR A 281 -16.53 7.36 17.65
C TYR A 281 -17.39 8.51 18.22
N PRO A 282 -17.63 8.61 19.55
CA PRO A 282 -18.38 9.72 20.12
C PRO A 282 -17.79 11.12 19.87
N PHE A 283 -16.50 11.20 19.53
CA PHE A 283 -15.80 12.47 19.30
C PHE A 283 -15.65 12.81 17.82
N VAL A 284 -16.09 11.94 16.89
CA VAL A 284 -15.91 12.13 15.45
C VAL A 284 -16.61 13.41 14.96
N ASP A 285 -17.81 13.66 15.46
CA ASP A 285 -18.61 14.85 15.11
C ASP A 285 -17.91 16.12 15.60
N LEU A 286 -17.43 16.12 16.85
CA LEU A 286 -16.67 17.22 17.42
C LEU A 286 -15.40 17.52 16.61
N ILE A 287 -14.69 16.49 16.15
CA ILE A 287 -13.47 16.63 15.34
C ILE A 287 -13.81 17.21 13.96
N ASP A 288 -14.84 16.69 13.27
CA ASP A 288 -15.24 17.19 11.95
C ASP A 288 -15.72 18.65 12.03
N ASP A 289 -16.55 18.97 13.03
CA ASP A 289 -17.05 20.33 13.25
C ASP A 289 -15.91 21.31 13.55
N PHE A 290 -14.95 20.91 14.39
CA PHE A 290 -13.74 21.70 14.65
C PHE A 290 -12.94 21.92 13.36
N ASN A 291 -12.70 20.85 12.58
CA ASN A 291 -11.94 20.93 11.34
C ASN A 291 -12.58 21.91 10.35
N GLN A 292 -13.91 21.92 10.25
CA GLN A 292 -14.63 22.77 9.31
C GLN A 292 -14.73 24.23 9.78
N THR A 293 -15.08 24.46 11.05
CA THR A 293 -15.57 25.78 11.49
C THR A 293 -14.53 26.63 12.21
N HIS A 294 -13.51 26.02 12.84
CA HIS A 294 -12.59 26.78 13.67
C HIS A 294 -11.53 27.52 12.83
N LYS A 295 -11.39 28.84 13.02
CA LYS A 295 -10.50 29.72 12.24
C LYS A 295 -9.05 29.22 12.15
N TYR A 296 -8.53 28.64 13.23
CA TYR A 296 -7.15 28.14 13.30
C TYR A 296 -7.04 26.63 13.05
N ALA A 297 -8.13 25.98 12.63
CA ALA A 297 -8.14 24.53 12.40
C ALA A 297 -7.02 24.07 11.46
N PRO A 298 -6.75 24.69 10.28
CA PRO A 298 -5.69 24.21 9.39
C PRO A 298 -4.31 24.15 10.04
N LEU A 299 -3.95 25.17 10.83
CA LEU A 299 -2.66 25.20 11.54
C LEU A 299 -2.59 24.13 12.62
N ILE A 300 -3.67 23.96 13.40
CA ILE A 300 -3.75 22.96 14.47
C ILE A 300 -3.74 21.54 13.88
N ILE A 301 -4.48 21.30 12.79
CA ILE A 301 -4.53 20.02 12.08
C ILE A 301 -3.13 19.63 11.60
N ILE A 302 -2.45 20.52 10.87
CA ILE A 302 -1.10 20.26 10.34
C ILE A 302 -0.14 20.02 11.50
N GLY A 303 -0.14 20.91 12.50
CA GLY A 303 0.73 20.79 13.68
C GLY A 303 0.51 19.48 14.44
N LEU A 304 -0.74 19.09 14.68
CA LEU A 304 -1.11 17.84 15.34
C LEU A 304 -0.63 16.62 14.55
N HIS A 305 -0.92 16.54 13.25
CA HIS A 305 -0.53 15.40 12.43
C HIS A 305 1.00 15.29 12.29
N LEU A 306 1.72 16.41 12.20
CA LEU A 306 3.18 16.42 12.25
C LEU A 306 3.71 15.93 13.60
N ALA A 307 3.14 16.39 14.71
CA ALA A 307 3.53 15.94 16.05
C ALA A 307 3.30 14.43 16.24
N LEU A 308 2.16 13.91 15.77
CA LEU A 308 1.86 12.48 15.76
C LEU A 308 2.85 11.70 14.89
N GLY A 309 3.20 12.22 13.71
CA GLY A 309 4.22 11.63 12.83
C GLY A 309 5.57 11.54 13.54
N ILE A 310 6.05 12.64 14.10
CA ILE A 310 7.31 12.69 14.85
C ILE A 310 7.29 11.69 16.01
N PHE A 311 6.20 11.63 16.78
CA PHE A 311 6.04 10.66 17.86
C PHE A 311 6.11 9.22 17.37
N SER A 312 5.41 8.87 16.28
CA SER A 312 5.50 7.53 15.70
C SER A 312 6.93 7.20 15.26
N PHE A 313 7.66 8.17 14.72
CA PHE A 313 9.02 7.95 14.25
C PHE A 313 10.03 7.77 15.40
N THR A 314 9.76 8.20 16.64
CA THR A 314 10.64 7.89 17.77
C THR A 314 10.54 6.45 18.26
N LEU A 315 9.52 5.70 17.83
CA LEU A 315 9.22 4.36 18.36
C LEU A 315 10.11 3.22 17.81
N ASP A 316 10.85 3.38 16.70
CA ASP A 316 11.62 2.25 16.15
C ASP A 316 12.85 2.59 15.28
N THR A 317 13.63 1.57 14.89
CA THR A 317 14.72 1.57 13.91
C THR A 317 14.20 1.07 12.55
N TRP A 318 14.09 1.97 11.56
CA TRP A 318 13.78 1.74 10.12
C TRP A 318 12.89 0.53 9.76
N SER A 319 11.62 0.80 9.43
CA SER A 319 10.67 -0.14 8.82
C SER A 319 9.81 0.59 7.77
N THR A 320 9.18 -0.16 6.84
CA THR A 320 8.29 0.42 5.80
C THR A 320 7.04 1.08 6.38
N SER A 321 6.66 0.76 7.63
CA SER A 321 5.47 1.30 8.30
C SER A 321 5.53 2.82 8.47
N ARG A 322 6.73 3.41 8.58
CA ARG A 322 6.91 4.87 8.75
C ARG A 322 6.44 5.66 7.55
N GLY A 323 6.77 5.18 6.35
CA GLY A 323 6.32 5.78 5.10
C GLY A 323 4.80 5.76 5.01
N ASP A 324 4.19 4.64 5.38
CA ASP A 324 2.74 4.48 5.41
C ASP A 324 2.09 5.41 6.45
N THR A 325 2.68 5.53 7.65
CA THR A 325 2.20 6.48 8.68
C THR A 325 2.26 7.92 8.20
N ALA A 326 3.36 8.34 7.55
CA ALA A 326 3.48 9.68 6.97
C ALA A 326 2.42 9.95 5.90
N GLU A 327 2.13 8.95 5.06
CA GLU A 327 1.11 8.99 4.02
C GLU A 327 -0.32 9.06 4.59
N ILE A 328 -0.63 8.26 5.62
CA ILE A 328 -1.92 8.28 6.32
C ILE A 328 -2.17 9.64 6.98
N LEU A 329 -1.19 10.14 7.75
CA LEU A 329 -1.29 11.42 8.44
C LEU A 329 -1.34 12.60 7.47
N GLY A 330 -0.56 12.54 6.39
CA GLY A 330 -0.61 13.52 5.30
C GLY A 330 -2.00 13.57 4.68
N SER A 331 -2.53 12.42 4.27
CA SER A 331 -3.88 12.30 3.68
C SER A 331 -4.97 12.86 4.61
N GLY A 332 -4.91 12.50 5.89
CA GLY A 332 -5.83 13.00 6.92
C GLY A 332 -5.80 14.52 7.07
N ALA A 333 -4.60 15.09 7.23
CA ALA A 333 -4.42 16.54 7.32
C ALA A 333 -4.91 17.25 6.05
N GLY A 334 -4.58 16.72 4.88
CA GLY A 334 -5.02 17.23 3.58
C GLY A 334 -6.52 17.30 3.44
N ILE A 335 -7.21 16.18 3.70
CA ILE A 335 -8.67 16.07 3.62
C ILE A 335 -9.34 17.05 4.59
N ALA A 336 -8.86 17.14 5.83
CA ALA A 336 -9.40 18.05 6.84
C ALA A 336 -9.18 19.52 6.47
N CYS A 337 -7.97 19.90 6.02
CA CYS A 337 -7.69 21.27 5.55
C CYS A 337 -8.48 21.64 4.28
N GLY A 338 -8.61 20.72 3.33
CA GLY A 338 -9.42 20.97 2.13
C GLY A 338 -10.90 21.11 2.47
N SER A 339 -11.40 20.32 3.44
CA SER A 339 -12.78 20.45 3.93
C SER A 339 -13.02 21.80 4.60
N HIS A 340 -12.07 22.29 5.41
CA HIS A 340 -12.12 23.64 5.99
C HIS A 340 -12.27 24.72 4.92
N VAL A 341 -11.45 24.67 3.87
CA VAL A 341 -11.51 25.64 2.77
C VAL A 341 -12.83 25.52 2.03
N SER A 342 -13.27 24.31 1.69
CA SER A 342 -14.55 24.04 1.02
C SER A 342 -15.75 24.55 1.80
N HIS A 343 -15.74 24.41 3.12
CA HIS A 343 -16.75 24.95 4.02
C HIS A 343 -16.76 26.49 3.96
N ASN A 344 -15.59 27.13 4.09
CA ASN A 344 -15.47 28.59 4.06
C ASN A 344 -15.91 29.24 2.75
N VAL A 345 -15.76 28.54 1.62
CA VAL A 345 -16.22 29.02 0.30
C VAL A 345 -17.63 28.55 -0.07
N GLY A 346 -18.31 27.79 0.80
CA GLY A 346 -19.67 27.29 0.56
C GLY A 346 -19.79 26.25 -0.55
N LEU A 347 -18.72 25.51 -0.86
CA LEU A 347 -18.64 24.58 -2.00
C LEU A 347 -19.32 23.23 -1.73
N MET A 348 -19.29 22.76 -0.49
CA MET A 348 -19.82 21.45 -0.08
C MET A 348 -20.57 21.60 1.25
N LEU A 349 -21.75 22.21 1.18
CA LEU A 349 -22.60 22.41 2.36
C LEU A 349 -23.34 21.12 2.73
N ASP A 350 -23.33 20.80 4.02
CA ASP A 350 -24.01 19.62 4.52
C ASP A 350 -25.55 19.83 4.53
N PRO A 351 -26.35 18.82 4.17
CA PRO A 351 -27.81 18.83 4.31
C PRO A 351 -28.27 19.24 5.72
N SER A 352 -29.29 20.09 5.81
CA SER A 352 -29.87 20.48 7.12
C SER A 352 -30.49 19.27 7.84
N LEU A 353 -30.57 19.33 9.17
CA LEU A 353 -31.15 18.24 9.96
C LEU A 353 -32.63 18.02 9.67
N ASP A 354 -33.35 19.06 9.23
CA ASP A 354 -34.80 19.02 8.96
C ASP A 354 -35.18 18.15 7.76
N ILE A 355 -34.23 17.84 6.87
CA ILE A 355 -34.47 17.01 5.68
C ILE A 355 -34.07 15.54 5.87
N LEU A 356 -33.65 15.16 7.08
CA LEU A 356 -33.30 13.78 7.40
C LEU A 356 -34.54 12.96 7.81
N PRO A 357 -34.58 11.64 7.50
CA PRO A 357 -33.57 10.87 6.78
C PRO A 357 -33.67 11.03 5.25
N LEU A 358 -32.51 11.08 4.58
CA LEU A 358 -32.37 11.18 3.14
C LEU A 358 -32.93 9.92 2.45
N ALA A 359 -33.88 10.12 1.53
CA ALA A 359 -34.38 9.04 0.68
C ALA A 359 -33.35 8.67 -0.39
N LEU A 360 -33.23 7.38 -0.73
CA LEU A 360 -32.41 6.96 -1.86
C LEU A 360 -33.05 7.48 -3.16
N PRO A 361 -32.37 8.35 -3.93
CA PRO A 361 -32.90 8.79 -5.21
C PRO A 361 -32.96 7.62 -6.19
N PRO A 362 -33.91 7.62 -7.15
CA PRO A 362 -33.96 6.60 -8.19
C PRO A 362 -32.64 6.58 -8.98
N ILE A 363 -32.10 5.39 -9.20
CA ILE A 363 -30.86 5.20 -9.96
C ILE A 363 -31.15 5.50 -11.43
N THR A 364 -30.92 6.74 -11.84
CA THR A 364 -31.06 7.19 -13.22
C THR A 364 -29.74 7.03 -13.97
N VAL A 365 -29.81 6.81 -15.29
CA VAL A 365 -28.62 6.76 -16.17
C VAL A 365 -27.81 8.05 -16.06
N THR A 366 -28.47 9.19 -15.89
CA THR A 366 -27.84 10.50 -15.69
C THR A 366 -27.06 10.58 -14.38
N MET A 367 -27.61 10.09 -13.26
CA MET A 367 -26.89 10.04 -11.98
C MET A 367 -25.69 9.12 -12.06
N PHE A 368 -25.87 7.92 -12.62
CA PHE A 368 -24.80 6.94 -12.78
C PHE A 368 -23.69 7.48 -13.71
N GLY A 369 -24.05 8.11 -14.83
CA GLY A 369 -23.12 8.74 -15.75
C GLY A 369 -22.35 9.90 -15.11
N LYS A 370 -23.02 10.76 -14.34
CA LYS A 370 -22.36 11.83 -13.56
C LYS A 370 -21.38 11.24 -12.54
N ALA A 371 -21.76 10.17 -11.84
CA ALA A 371 -20.90 9.56 -10.84
C ALA A 371 -19.62 8.96 -11.45
N ILE A 372 -19.74 8.27 -12.59
CA ILE A 372 -18.58 7.78 -13.35
C ILE A 372 -17.71 8.96 -13.81
N LEU A 373 -18.32 10.01 -14.37
CA LEU A 373 -17.59 11.16 -14.89
C LEU A 373 -16.80 11.88 -13.78
N ARG A 374 -17.41 12.10 -12.61
CA ARG A 374 -16.73 12.67 -11.43
C ARG A 374 -15.54 11.82 -11.03
N ILE A 375 -15.72 10.50 -10.94
CA ILE A 375 -14.61 9.61 -10.58
C ILE A 375 -13.50 9.67 -11.62
N LEU A 376 -13.80 9.56 -12.90
CA LEU A 376 -12.76 9.58 -13.95
C LEU A 376 -12.00 10.91 -13.96
N ILE A 377 -12.69 12.04 -13.99
CA ILE A 377 -12.06 13.37 -14.00
C ILE A 377 -11.29 13.62 -12.71
N GLY A 378 -11.93 13.35 -11.56
CA GLY A 378 -11.32 13.56 -10.25
C GLY A 378 -10.08 12.70 -10.04
N MET A 379 -10.12 11.43 -10.46
CA MET A 379 -8.97 10.52 -10.36
C MET A 379 -7.81 10.94 -11.27
N VAL A 380 -8.09 11.35 -12.51
CA VAL A 380 -7.05 11.89 -13.40
C VAL A 380 -6.40 13.11 -12.75
N PHE A 381 -7.20 14.04 -12.22
CA PHE A 381 -6.69 15.23 -11.54
C PHE A 381 -5.82 14.89 -10.32
N VAL A 382 -6.29 14.00 -9.45
CA VAL A 382 -5.56 13.57 -8.25
C VAL A 382 -4.22 12.89 -8.61
N LEU A 383 -4.19 12.06 -9.66
CA LEU A 383 -2.96 11.42 -10.12
C LEU A 383 -1.96 12.44 -10.69
N ILE A 384 -2.45 13.46 -11.41
CA ILE A 384 -1.62 14.58 -11.89
C ILE A 384 -1.03 15.34 -10.70
N VAL A 385 -1.84 15.71 -9.71
CA VAL A 385 -1.38 16.37 -8.48
C VAL A 385 -0.32 15.51 -7.78
N ARG A 386 -0.55 14.21 -7.64
CA ARG A 386 0.41 13.29 -7.02
C ARG A 386 1.75 13.27 -7.77
N ASP A 387 1.75 13.23 -9.10
CA ASP A 387 2.98 13.24 -9.90
C ASP A 387 3.73 14.57 -9.78
N ILE A 388 3.02 15.70 -9.92
CA ILE A 388 3.58 17.04 -9.76
C ILE A 388 4.21 17.21 -8.37
N MET A 389 3.47 16.85 -7.33
CA MET A 389 3.94 17.00 -5.95
C MET A 389 5.15 16.11 -5.66
N LYS A 390 5.22 14.89 -6.19
CA LYS A 390 6.43 14.04 -6.08
C LYS A 390 7.64 14.68 -6.76
N ARG A 391 7.46 15.25 -7.96
CA ARG A 391 8.53 15.93 -8.70
C ARG A 391 9.04 17.18 -8.01
N ILE A 392 8.22 17.84 -7.19
CA ILE A 392 8.60 19.03 -6.44
C ILE A 392 9.23 18.65 -5.08
N THR A 393 8.55 17.79 -4.32
CA THR A 393 8.89 17.53 -2.92
C THR A 393 10.16 16.69 -2.75
N ILE A 394 10.41 15.71 -3.64
CA ILE A 394 11.60 14.86 -3.53
C ILE A 394 12.89 15.67 -3.73
N PRO A 395 13.07 16.45 -4.81
CA PRO A 395 14.28 17.25 -4.98
C PRO A 395 14.43 18.32 -3.89
N LEU A 396 13.32 18.91 -3.43
CA LEU A 396 13.33 19.88 -2.34
C LEU A 396 13.85 19.25 -1.03
N ALA A 397 13.34 18.08 -0.67
CA ALA A 397 13.82 17.36 0.52
C ALA A 397 15.29 16.98 0.38
N CYS A 398 15.72 16.48 -0.78
CA CYS A 398 17.13 16.17 -1.04
C CYS A 398 18.02 17.40 -0.87
N LYS A 399 17.58 18.57 -1.36
CA LYS A 399 18.31 19.83 -1.21
C LYS A 399 18.38 20.31 0.24
N ILE A 400 17.28 20.22 1.00
CA ILE A 400 17.23 20.66 2.40
C ILE A 400 18.15 19.79 3.28
N PHE A 401 18.14 18.48 3.05
CA PHE A 401 18.92 17.53 3.85
C PHE A 401 20.30 17.21 3.26
N SER A 402 20.70 17.89 2.18
CA SER A 402 21.98 17.68 1.49
C SER A 402 22.24 16.22 1.06
N ILE A 403 21.19 15.54 0.58
CA ILE A 403 21.26 14.15 0.09
C ILE A 403 21.42 14.15 -1.44
N PRO A 404 22.34 13.36 -2.02
CA PRO A 404 22.48 13.24 -3.47
C PRO A 404 21.18 12.77 -4.14
N CYS A 405 20.76 13.48 -5.20
CA CYS A 405 19.49 13.23 -5.89
C CYS A 405 19.67 12.58 -7.29
N ASP A 406 20.88 12.12 -7.60
CA ASP A 406 21.20 11.52 -8.92
C ASP A 406 20.41 10.23 -9.16
N ASP A 407 20.17 9.45 -8.11
CA ASP A 407 19.29 8.28 -8.11
C ASP A 407 18.13 8.50 -7.15
N ILE A 408 16.98 8.91 -7.70
CA ILE A 408 15.74 9.14 -6.97
C ILE A 408 15.32 7.90 -6.15
N ARG A 409 15.62 6.67 -6.62
CA ARG A 409 15.22 5.47 -5.89
C ARG A 409 16.02 5.33 -4.59
N LYS A 410 17.32 5.61 -4.63
CA LYS A 410 18.17 5.62 -3.43
C LYS A 410 17.83 6.77 -2.52
N ALA A 411 17.60 7.97 -3.07
CA ALA A 411 17.20 9.14 -2.28
C ALA A 411 15.94 8.86 -1.44
N ARG A 412 14.95 8.16 -1.99
CA ARG A 412 13.71 7.79 -1.28
C ARG A 412 13.89 6.75 -0.16
N GLN A 413 15.04 6.09 -0.06
CA GLN A 413 15.34 5.16 1.04
C GLN A 413 15.81 5.91 2.29
N HIS A 414 16.24 7.17 2.14
CA HIS A 414 16.56 8.05 3.26
C HIS A 414 15.29 8.58 3.90
N MET A 415 15.19 8.43 5.22
CA MET A 415 14.01 8.81 6.00
C MET A 415 13.70 10.31 5.90
N GLU A 416 14.76 11.13 5.85
CA GLU A 416 14.71 12.58 5.71
C GLU A 416 14.08 13.01 4.38
N VAL A 417 14.12 12.16 3.36
CA VAL A 417 13.44 12.38 2.09
C VAL A 417 12.07 11.71 2.10
N GLU A 418 11.99 10.46 2.56
CA GLU A 418 10.79 9.63 2.48
C GLU A 418 9.58 10.25 3.17
N LEU A 419 9.77 10.64 4.43
CA LEU A 419 8.66 11.09 5.27
C LEU A 419 8.11 12.44 4.80
N PRO A 420 8.95 13.47 4.54
CA PRO A 420 8.42 14.75 4.05
C PRO A 420 7.76 14.63 2.68
N TYR A 421 8.34 13.88 1.73
CA TYR A 421 7.71 13.76 0.40
C TYR A 421 6.36 13.05 0.48
N ARG A 422 6.25 11.97 1.26
CA ARG A 422 4.97 11.26 1.43
C ARG A 422 3.96 12.16 2.12
N TYR A 423 4.30 12.74 3.27
CA TYR A 423 3.38 13.61 4.01
C TYR A 423 2.84 14.75 3.14
N ILE A 424 3.72 15.50 2.46
CA ILE A 424 3.32 16.66 1.65
C ILE A 424 2.55 16.24 0.39
N THR A 425 3.02 15.21 -0.32
CA THR A 425 2.37 14.74 -1.55
C THR A 425 0.95 14.27 -1.25
N TYR A 426 0.78 13.43 -0.24
CA TYR A 426 -0.52 12.87 0.09
C TYR A 426 -1.42 13.87 0.82
N GLY A 427 -0.84 14.84 1.54
CA GLY A 427 -1.58 16.01 2.02
C GLY A 427 -2.19 16.82 0.88
N MET A 428 -1.44 17.09 -0.19
CA MET A 428 -2.00 17.80 -1.35
C MET A 428 -3.00 16.96 -2.15
N VAL A 429 -2.81 15.63 -2.21
CA VAL A 429 -3.83 14.72 -2.76
C VAL A 429 -5.12 14.80 -1.94
N GLY A 430 -5.03 14.68 -0.61
CA GLY A 430 -6.17 14.79 0.30
C GLY A 430 -6.89 16.13 0.18
N PHE A 431 -6.13 17.23 0.15
CA PHE A 431 -6.66 18.59 -0.06
C PHE A 431 -7.38 18.73 -1.41
N SER A 432 -6.84 18.12 -2.45
CA SER A 432 -7.45 18.14 -3.78
C SER A 432 -8.79 17.40 -3.80
N ILE A 433 -8.88 16.28 -3.08
CA ILE A 433 -10.10 15.47 -3.01
C ILE A 433 -11.27 16.26 -2.41
N THR A 434 -11.02 17.05 -1.36
CA THR A 434 -12.09 17.78 -0.68
C THR A 434 -12.30 19.21 -1.16
N PHE A 435 -11.34 19.82 -1.87
CA PHE A 435 -11.46 21.21 -2.36
C PHE A 435 -11.27 21.37 -3.87
N LEU A 436 -10.06 21.11 -4.41
CA LEU A 436 -9.76 21.45 -5.81
C LEU A 436 -10.63 20.68 -6.82
N VAL A 437 -10.88 19.40 -6.57
CA VAL A 437 -11.70 18.56 -7.44
C VAL A 437 -13.19 18.93 -7.35
N PRO A 438 -13.80 19.09 -6.16
CA PRO A 438 -15.14 19.64 -6.05
C PRO A 438 -15.29 21.02 -6.72
N TYR A 439 -14.27 21.87 -6.62
CA TYR A 439 -14.28 23.19 -7.26
C TYR A 439 -14.27 23.07 -8.78
N LEU A 440 -13.47 22.15 -9.32
CA LEU A 440 -13.48 21.80 -10.74
C LEU A 440 -14.86 21.27 -11.17
N PHE A 441 -15.49 20.40 -10.38
CA PHE A 441 -16.83 19.87 -10.69
C PHE A 441 -17.89 20.97 -10.74
N PHE A 442 -17.85 21.91 -9.79
CA PHE A 442 -18.70 23.09 -9.80
C PHE A 442 -18.48 23.93 -11.05
N PHE A 443 -17.22 24.21 -11.41
CA PHE A 443 -16.87 25.01 -12.58
C PHE A 443 -17.34 24.40 -13.91
N ILE A 444 -17.25 23.08 -14.06
CA ILE A 444 -17.68 22.37 -15.29
C ILE A 444 -19.15 21.92 -15.25
N GLY A 445 -19.90 22.28 -14.22
CA GLY A 445 -21.35 22.02 -14.12
C GLY A 445 -21.72 20.56 -13.84
N ILE A 446 -20.82 19.78 -13.21
CA ILE A 446 -21.08 18.38 -12.85
C ILE A 446 -21.15 18.15 -11.34
N SER A 447 -21.10 19.18 -10.49
CA SER A 447 -21.20 19.07 -9.01
C SER A 447 -22.43 18.29 -8.53
#